data_AF-E4XYL9-F1
#
_entry.id   AF-E4XYL9-F1
#
_cell.length_a   1.000
_cell.length_b   1.000
_cell.length_c   1.000
_cell.angle_alpha   90.00
_cell.angle_beta   90.00
_cell.angle_gamma   90.00
#
_symmetry.space_group_name_H-M   'P 1'
#
loop_
_entity.id
_entity.type
_entity.pdbx_description
1 polymer ?
#
loop_
_entity_poly.entity_id
_entity_poly.type
_entity_poly.pdbx_seq_one_letter_code
_entity_poly.pdbx_strand_id
1 'polypeptide(L)'
;METGWEIIRKIVSKEEDQPKKIGCSRPPPKKSTCEFEQVILHENFVFSRPLTVTGAYLLPSGEVLFHQMTLDRIENNEYVLQNNQFSVDHPPVIRIKQRLPYYAVPHFIAHLIYQTGNNIEVVGNIQNVLISERHNMNENEWYLLPHAYSITLVPE
;
A
#
# COMPACT_ATOMS: atom_id res chain seq x y z
N MET A 1 19.10 -18.86 -3.99
CA MET A 1 18.90 -17.85 -5.06
C MET A 1 19.70 -16.63 -4.63
N GLU A 2 20.61 -16.15 -5.46
CA GLU A 2 21.49 -15.03 -5.09
C GLU A 2 20.69 -13.72 -5.15
N THR A 3 20.71 -12.93 -4.08
CA THR A 3 19.98 -11.67 -4.02
C THR A 3 20.68 -10.59 -4.84
N GLY A 4 19.95 -9.58 -5.33
CA GLY A 4 20.56 -8.44 -6.02
C GLY A 4 21.68 -7.76 -5.22
N TRP A 5 21.56 -7.73 -3.89
CA TRP A 5 22.58 -7.20 -2.99
C TRP A 5 23.84 -8.06 -2.88
N GLU A 6 23.73 -9.37 -3.02
CA GLU A 6 24.88 -10.28 -3.08
C GLU A 6 25.66 -10.10 -4.38
N ILE A 7 24.93 -9.90 -5.50
CA ILE A 7 25.53 -9.57 -6.79
C ILE A 7 26.31 -8.26 -6.71
N ILE A 8 25.72 -7.20 -6.14
CA ILE A 8 26.38 -5.89 -5.97
C ILE A 8 27.64 -6.02 -5.11
N ARG A 9 27.57 -6.73 -3.97
CA ARG A 9 28.75 -6.92 -3.09
C ARG A 9 29.89 -7.65 -3.78
N LYS A 10 29.58 -8.68 -4.58
CA LYS A 10 30.60 -9.42 -5.35
C LYS A 10 31.22 -8.61 -6.48
N ILE A 11 30.49 -7.66 -7.06
CA ILE A 11 31.03 -6.72 -8.04
C ILE A 11 32.02 -5.77 -7.36
N VAL A 12 31.64 -5.19 -6.21
CA VAL A 12 32.49 -4.26 -5.45
C VAL A 12 33.78 -4.96 -4.96
N SER A 13 33.68 -6.16 -4.39
CA SER A 13 34.86 -6.89 -3.90
C SER A 13 35.85 -7.24 -5.03
N LYS A 14 35.35 -7.50 -6.24
CA LYS A 14 36.19 -7.79 -7.42
C LYS A 14 36.86 -6.53 -7.99
N GLU A 15 36.32 -5.34 -7.74
CA GLU A 15 36.91 -4.07 -8.14
C GLU A 15 38.03 -3.62 -7.18
N GLU A 16 37.96 -3.99 -5.88
CA GLU A 16 38.99 -3.67 -4.88
C GLU A 16 40.28 -4.51 -5.01
N ASP A 17 40.17 -5.76 -5.48
CA ASP A 17 41.31 -6.69 -5.64
C ASP A 17 42.10 -6.50 -6.95
N GLN A 18 41.66 -5.61 -7.85
CA GLN A 18 42.38 -5.32 -9.10
C GLN A 18 43.26 -4.07 -8.98
N PRO A 19 44.51 -4.08 -9.49
CA PRO A 19 45.33 -2.88 -9.53
C PRO A 19 44.60 -1.80 -10.33
N LYS A 20 44.36 -0.65 -9.68
CA LYS A 20 43.61 0.50 -10.19
C LYS A 20 44.02 0.87 -11.62
N LYS A 21 43.31 0.33 -12.61
CA LYS A 21 43.28 0.92 -13.95
C LYS A 21 42.50 2.21 -13.84
N ILE A 22 43.20 3.32 -14.06
CA ILE A 22 42.67 4.68 -14.18
C ILE A 22 41.46 4.63 -15.12
N GLY A 23 40.24 4.83 -14.59
CA GLY A 23 39.07 5.05 -15.44
C GLY A 23 37.71 4.66 -14.87
N CYS A 24 37.61 3.66 -13.99
CA CYS A 24 36.29 3.12 -13.59
C CYS A 24 36.23 2.74 -12.11
N SER A 25 36.39 3.69 -11.19
CA SER A 25 35.96 3.50 -9.80
C SER A 25 34.60 4.16 -9.64
N ARG A 26 33.51 3.39 -9.77
CA ARG A 26 32.19 3.90 -9.37
C ARG A 26 32.18 4.00 -7.84
N PRO A 27 31.87 5.16 -7.24
CA PRO A 27 31.72 5.23 -5.81
C PRO A 27 30.63 4.24 -5.37
N PRO A 28 30.77 3.60 -4.19
CA PRO A 28 29.74 2.72 -3.66
C PRO A 28 28.42 3.50 -3.56
N PRO A 29 27.26 2.83 -3.75
CA PRO A 29 25.98 3.48 -3.59
C PRO A 29 25.92 4.14 -2.20
N LYS A 30 25.55 5.42 -2.17
CA LYS A 30 25.33 6.13 -0.91
C LYS A 30 24.25 5.40 -0.12
N LYS A 31 24.46 5.29 1.19
CA LYS A 31 23.41 4.81 2.07
C LYS A 31 22.21 5.75 2.00
N SER A 32 21.03 5.19 2.17
CA SER A 32 19.79 5.93 2.20
C SER A 32 18.90 5.33 3.27
N THR A 33 18.18 6.19 3.97
CA THR A 33 17.11 5.82 4.88
C THR A 33 15.77 5.94 4.18
N CYS A 34 14.78 5.23 4.71
CA CYS A 34 13.43 5.25 4.19
C CYS A 34 12.54 6.02 5.16
N GLU A 35 11.91 7.09 4.69
CA GLU A 35 10.90 7.82 5.45
C GLU A 35 9.50 7.43 5.00
N PHE A 36 8.62 7.26 5.98
CA PHE A 36 7.24 6.84 5.77
C PHE A 36 6.31 7.96 6.25
N GLU A 37 5.44 8.43 5.35
CA GLU A 37 4.40 9.40 5.67
C GLU A 37 3.03 8.72 5.55
N GLN A 38 2.26 8.71 6.63
CA GLN A 38 0.90 8.18 6.63
C GLN A 38 -0.07 9.21 6.05
N VAL A 39 -0.95 8.74 5.17
CA VAL A 39 -1.98 9.53 4.49
C VAL A 39 -3.33 8.83 4.68
N ILE A 40 -4.40 9.61 4.82
CA ILE A 40 -5.78 9.09 4.93
C ILE A 40 -6.47 9.22 3.57
N LEU A 41 -6.93 8.11 3.02
CA LEU A 41 -7.77 8.05 1.83
C LEU A 41 -9.21 8.47 2.18
N HIS A 42 -9.87 9.16 1.25
CA HIS A 42 -11.26 9.61 1.36
C HIS A 42 -11.83 9.99 -0.01
N GLU A 43 -13.14 10.27 -0.10
CA GLU A 43 -13.83 10.50 -1.38
C GLU A 43 -13.23 11.63 -2.24
N ASN A 44 -12.70 12.68 -1.59
CA ASN A 44 -12.13 13.88 -2.21
C ASN A 44 -10.60 13.85 -2.24
N PHE A 45 -10.00 12.68 -2.00
CA PHE A 45 -8.55 12.53 -1.95
C PHE A 45 -7.94 12.87 -3.31
N VAL A 46 -6.92 13.72 -3.32
CA VAL A 46 -6.19 14.12 -4.52
C VAL A 46 -4.87 13.37 -4.57
N PHE A 47 -4.71 12.55 -5.61
CA PHE A 47 -3.47 11.81 -5.83
C PHE A 47 -2.34 12.76 -6.25
N SER A 48 -1.23 12.74 -5.51
CA SER A 48 -0.04 13.54 -5.80
C SER A 48 1.20 12.71 -6.11
N ARG A 49 1.29 11.51 -5.53
CA ARG A 49 2.45 10.61 -5.64
C ARG A 49 2.04 9.17 -5.33
N PRO A 50 2.79 8.16 -5.82
CA PRO A 50 2.50 6.77 -5.52
C PRO A 50 2.41 6.50 -4.02
N LEU A 51 1.37 5.77 -3.62
CA LEU A 51 1.15 5.35 -2.23
C LEU A 51 1.06 3.83 -2.15
N THR A 52 1.63 3.26 -1.09
CA THR A 52 1.33 1.88 -0.71
C THR A 52 0.00 1.87 0.04
N VAL A 53 -0.95 1.09 -0.46
CA VAL A 53 -2.28 0.91 0.11
C VAL A 53 -2.47 -0.55 0.50
N THR A 54 -3.35 -0.81 1.46
CA THR A 54 -3.74 -2.18 1.82
C THR A 54 -5.18 -2.40 1.40
N GLY A 55 -5.41 -3.40 0.56
CA GLY A 55 -6.74 -3.90 0.21
C GLY A 55 -7.16 -5.04 1.12
N ALA A 56 -8.47 -5.15 1.32
CA ALA A 56 -9.16 -6.26 1.95
C ALA A 56 -10.13 -6.88 0.95
N TYR A 57 -10.11 -8.20 0.83
CA TYR A 57 -10.98 -8.97 -0.06
C TYR A 57 -11.66 -10.09 0.73
N LEU A 58 -12.98 -10.16 0.65
CA LEU A 58 -13.76 -11.20 1.33
C LEU A 58 -13.92 -12.41 0.41
N LEU A 59 -13.31 -13.53 0.81
CA LEU A 59 -13.47 -14.81 0.14
C LEU A 59 -14.85 -15.42 0.40
N PRO A 60 -15.38 -16.26 -0.51
CA PRO A 60 -16.61 -17.02 -0.27
C PRO A 60 -16.55 -17.97 0.95
N SER A 61 -15.34 -18.27 1.46
CA SER A 61 -15.16 -19.00 2.71
C SER A 61 -15.48 -18.19 3.96
N GLY A 62 -15.67 -16.87 3.83
CA GLY A 62 -15.81 -15.92 4.94
C GLY A 62 -14.47 -15.39 5.49
N GLU A 63 -13.34 -15.80 4.92
CA GLU A 63 -12.02 -15.30 5.29
C GLU A 63 -11.68 -13.99 4.56
N VAL A 64 -11.09 -13.04 5.28
CA VAL A 64 -10.62 -11.77 4.71
C VAL A 64 -9.14 -11.88 4.35
N LEU A 65 -8.83 -11.70 3.06
CA LEU A 65 -7.47 -11.58 2.58
C LEU A 65 -7.02 -10.13 2.59
N PHE A 66 -5.82 -9.89 3.11
CA PHE A 66 -5.17 -8.59 3.07
C PHE A 66 -4.03 -8.60 2.07
N HIS A 67 -3.96 -7.57 1.24
CA HIS A 67 -2.89 -7.44 0.26
C HIS A 67 -2.41 -5.99 0.10
N GLN A 68 -1.10 -5.81 0.02
CA GLN A 68 -0.49 -4.50 -0.21
C GLN A 68 -0.32 -4.23 -1.70
N MET A 69 -0.87 -3.12 -2.15
CA MET A 69 -0.86 -2.67 -3.54
C MET A 69 -0.24 -1.29 -3.66
N THR A 70 0.07 -0.88 -4.88
CA THR A 70 0.50 0.49 -5.17
C THR A 70 -0.64 1.27 -5.80
N LEU A 71 -1.07 2.36 -5.17
CA LEU A 71 -1.94 3.35 -5.80
C LEU A 71 -1.11 4.13 -6.82
N ASP A 72 -1.45 3.95 -8.09
CA ASP A 72 -0.70 4.50 -9.23
C ASP A 72 -1.27 5.84 -9.69
N ARG A 73 -2.60 5.98 -9.71
CA ARG A 73 -3.30 7.22 -10.06
C ARG A 73 -4.76 7.19 -9.63
N ILE A 74 -5.43 8.34 -9.80
CA ILE A 74 -6.88 8.46 -9.73
C ILE A 74 -7.41 8.85 -11.11
N GLU A 75 -8.41 8.13 -11.59
CA GLU A 75 -9.04 8.35 -12.90
C GLU A 75 -10.55 8.17 -12.74
N ASN A 76 -11.36 9.14 -13.20
CA ASN A 76 -12.82 9.08 -13.13
C ASN A 76 -13.40 8.79 -11.73
N ASN A 77 -12.81 9.37 -10.69
CA ASN A 77 -13.15 9.14 -9.28
C ASN A 77 -12.93 7.68 -8.81
N GLU A 78 -11.98 6.98 -9.43
CA GLU A 78 -11.55 5.64 -9.05
C GLU A 78 -10.05 5.63 -8.72
N TYR A 79 -9.71 4.97 -7.63
CA TYR A 79 -8.35 4.54 -7.34
C TYR A 79 -7.94 3.46 -8.33
N VAL A 80 -6.86 3.70 -9.07
CA VAL A 80 -6.24 2.72 -9.97
C VAL A 80 -5.03 2.13 -9.26
N LEU A 81 -5.13 0.84 -8.94
CA LEU A 81 -4.17 0.11 -8.13
C LEU A 81 -3.41 -0.91 -8.98
N GLN A 82 -2.09 -0.93 -8.81
CA GLN A 82 -1.23 -1.98 -9.35
C GLN A 82 -1.22 -3.13 -8.35
N ASN A 83 -1.81 -4.25 -8.78
CA ASN A 83 -1.91 -5.47 -7.99
C ASN A 83 -0.70 -6.36 -8.29
N ASN A 84 0.16 -6.52 -7.29
CA ASN A 84 1.32 -7.40 -7.38
C ASN A 84 1.02 -8.80 -6.80
N GLN A 85 -0.24 -9.11 -6.46
CA GLN A 85 -0.64 -10.42 -5.97
C GLN A 85 -0.79 -11.41 -7.13
N PHE A 86 0.15 -12.35 -7.22
CA PHE A 86 0.10 -13.43 -8.21
C PHE A 86 -0.61 -14.70 -7.71
N SER A 87 -1.05 -14.72 -6.44
CA SER A 87 -1.56 -15.94 -5.77
C SER A 87 -3.07 -16.16 -5.92
N VAL A 88 -3.81 -15.16 -6.40
CA VAL A 88 -5.26 -15.23 -6.62
C VAL A 88 -5.51 -14.77 -8.05
N ASP A 89 -6.46 -15.40 -8.74
CA ASP A 89 -6.83 -15.05 -10.11
C ASP A 89 -7.54 -13.67 -10.13
N HIS A 90 -6.72 -12.64 -10.06
CA HIS A 90 -7.13 -11.24 -10.04
C HIS A 90 -6.40 -10.47 -11.13
N PRO A 91 -7.05 -9.45 -11.70
CA PRO A 91 -6.42 -8.64 -12.71
C PRO A 91 -5.18 -7.93 -12.13
N PRO A 92 -4.17 -7.66 -12.97
CA PRO A 92 -2.98 -6.91 -12.55
C PRO A 92 -3.31 -5.46 -12.18
N VAL A 93 -4.46 -4.96 -12.61
CA VAL A 93 -4.96 -3.62 -12.29
C VAL A 93 -6.32 -3.74 -11.64
N ILE A 94 -6.46 -3.20 -10.44
CA ILE A 94 -7.71 -3.14 -9.69
C ILE A 94 -8.21 -1.68 -9.68
N ARG A 95 -9.52 -1.50 -9.87
CA ARG A 95 -10.18 -0.18 -9.85
C ARG A 95 -11.21 -0.15 -8.73
N ILE A 96 -11.11 0.83 -7.84
CA ILE A 96 -11.99 0.98 -6.68
C ILE A 96 -12.51 2.41 -6.65
N LYS A 97 -13.83 2.61 -6.60
CA LYS A 97 -14.43 3.96 -6.56
C LYS A 97 -14.09 4.64 -5.24
N GLN A 98 -13.72 5.92 -5.28
CA GLN A 98 -13.33 6.68 -4.07
C GLN A 98 -14.46 6.82 -3.04
N ARG A 99 -15.72 6.73 -3.50
CA ARG A 99 -16.92 6.77 -2.66
C ARG A 99 -17.23 5.46 -1.94
N LEU A 100 -16.50 4.38 -2.25
CA LEU A 100 -16.73 3.11 -1.57
C LEU A 100 -16.30 3.23 -0.10
N PRO A 101 -17.00 2.53 0.81
CA PRO A 101 -16.56 2.42 2.20
C PRO A 101 -15.16 1.81 2.32
N TYR A 102 -14.53 2.07 3.46
CA TYR A 102 -13.20 1.55 3.78
C TYR A 102 -13.31 0.35 4.73
N TYR A 103 -12.42 -0.62 4.58
CA TYR A 103 -12.33 -1.74 5.50
C TYR A 103 -11.76 -1.29 6.85
N ALA A 104 -12.39 -1.74 7.93
CA ALA A 104 -11.84 -1.69 9.28
C ALA A 104 -12.12 -2.98 10.04
N VAL A 105 -11.32 -3.24 11.08
CA VAL A 105 -11.49 -4.44 11.91
C VAL A 105 -12.87 -4.43 12.59
N PRO A 106 -13.64 -5.54 12.62
CA PRO A 106 -15.01 -5.54 13.15
C PRO A 106 -15.15 -5.02 14.58
N HIS A 107 -14.16 -5.30 15.43
CA HIS A 107 -14.18 -4.83 16.83
C HIS A 107 -14.12 -3.30 16.92
N PHE A 108 -13.37 -2.65 16.02
CA PHE A 108 -13.30 -1.20 15.94
C PHE A 108 -14.64 -0.60 15.51
N ILE A 109 -15.28 -1.19 14.49
CA ILE A 109 -16.60 -0.76 14.01
C ILE A 109 -17.66 -0.94 15.10
N ALA A 110 -17.69 -2.09 15.78
CA ALA A 110 -18.65 -2.34 16.86
C ALA A 110 -18.50 -1.32 18.00
N HIS A 111 -17.26 -0.96 18.35
CA HIS A 111 -16.99 0.07 19.34
C HIS A 111 -17.44 1.46 18.88
N LEU A 112 -17.19 1.84 17.62
CA LEU A 112 -17.68 3.08 17.03
C LEU A 112 -19.21 3.18 17.05
N ILE A 113 -19.90 2.10 16.64
CA ILE A 113 -21.36 2.03 16.65
C ILE A 113 -21.89 2.17 18.08
N TYR A 114 -21.26 1.53 19.06
CA TYR A 114 -21.65 1.66 20.46
C TYR A 114 -21.52 3.09 20.98
N GLN A 115 -20.46 3.80 20.59
CA GLN A 115 -20.19 5.17 21.06
C GLN A 115 -21.02 6.25 20.34
N THR A 116 -21.24 6.09 19.03
CA THR A 116 -21.75 7.16 18.16
C THR A 116 -23.08 6.81 17.47
N GLY A 117 -23.51 5.55 17.54
CA GLY A 117 -24.66 5.03 16.80
C GLY A 117 -24.40 4.81 15.31
N ASN A 118 -23.17 4.98 14.82
CA ASN A 118 -22.82 4.84 13.41
C ASN A 118 -21.43 4.20 13.22
N ASN A 119 -21.12 3.82 11.98
CA ASN A 119 -19.87 3.22 11.54
C ASN A 119 -18.99 4.21 10.75
N ILE A 120 -19.00 5.49 11.13
CA ILE A 120 -18.24 6.55 10.47
C ILE A 120 -17.02 6.89 11.32
N GLU A 121 -15.84 6.73 10.74
CA GLU A 121 -14.60 7.23 11.33
C GLU A 121 -14.41 8.70 10.97
N VAL A 122 -14.09 9.50 11.98
CA VAL A 122 -13.80 10.94 11.82
C VAL A 122 -12.36 11.22 12.20
N VAL A 123 -11.55 11.65 11.22
CA VAL A 123 -10.15 12.05 11.42
C VAL A 123 -9.98 13.49 10.93
N GLY A 124 -9.97 14.44 11.87
CA GLY A 124 -10.00 15.87 11.54
C GLY A 124 -11.30 16.22 10.80
N ASN A 125 -11.18 16.61 9.52
CA ASN A 125 -12.31 16.95 8.65
C ASN A 125 -12.74 15.78 7.73
N ILE A 126 -12.03 14.65 7.77
CA ILE A 126 -12.32 13.49 6.94
C ILE A 126 -13.36 12.62 7.64
N GLN A 127 -14.35 12.17 6.87
CA GLN A 127 -15.34 11.19 7.31
C GLN A 127 -15.34 10.00 6.37
N ASN A 128 -15.05 8.82 6.91
CA ASN A 128 -15.02 7.58 6.14
C ASN A 128 -16.05 6.60 6.70
N VAL A 129 -16.93 6.11 5.83
CA VAL A 129 -17.81 4.98 6.19
C VAL A 129 -16.98 3.71 6.26
N LEU A 130 -17.11 2.97 7.35
CA LEU A 130 -16.36 1.75 7.58
C LEU A 130 -17.21 0.49 7.41
N ILE A 131 -16.61 -0.55 6.84
CA ILE A 131 -17.21 -1.87 6.68
C ILE A 131 -16.26 -2.97 7.14
N SER A 132 -16.81 -4.17 7.32
CA SER A 132 -16.02 -5.38 7.60
C SER A 132 -16.79 -6.61 7.19
N GLU A 133 -16.18 -7.77 7.30
CA GLU A 133 -16.83 -9.07 7.06
C GLU A 133 -18.06 -9.31 7.97
N ARG A 134 -18.19 -8.56 9.07
CA ARG A 134 -19.39 -8.59 9.95
C ARG A 134 -20.32 -7.39 9.77
N HIS A 135 -19.97 -6.46 8.90
CA HIS A 135 -20.67 -5.19 8.71
C HIS A 135 -20.72 -4.83 7.22
N ASN A 136 -21.62 -5.48 6.48
CA ASN A 136 -22.00 -5.15 5.09
C ASN A 136 -20.86 -5.16 4.04
N MET A 137 -19.78 -5.90 4.27
CA MET A 137 -18.78 -6.15 3.23
C MET A 137 -19.29 -7.22 2.25
N ASN A 138 -19.25 -6.91 0.96
CA ASN A 138 -19.64 -7.87 -0.07
C ASN A 138 -18.52 -8.86 -0.36
N GLU A 139 -18.89 -10.10 -0.66
CA GLU A 139 -17.97 -11.09 -1.20
C GLU A 139 -17.52 -10.70 -2.60
N ASN A 140 -16.32 -11.13 -2.96
CA ASN A 140 -15.72 -10.91 -4.28
C ASN A 140 -15.52 -9.44 -4.68
N GLU A 141 -15.49 -8.53 -3.71
CA GLU A 141 -15.23 -7.11 -3.91
C GLU A 141 -14.01 -6.66 -3.09
N TRP A 142 -13.20 -5.79 -3.68
CA TRP A 142 -12.05 -5.19 -3.01
C TRP A 142 -12.44 -3.90 -2.30
N TYR A 143 -12.00 -3.78 -1.05
CA TYR A 143 -12.13 -2.57 -0.26
C TYR A 143 -10.75 -2.14 0.23
N LEU A 144 -10.55 -0.84 0.42
CA LEU A 144 -9.28 -0.31 0.93
C LEU A 144 -9.36 -0.06 2.42
N LEU A 145 -8.25 -0.26 3.13
CA LEU A 145 -8.08 0.38 4.42
C LEU A 145 -7.93 1.89 4.21
N PRO A 146 -8.39 2.74 5.15
CA PRO A 146 -8.33 4.19 4.97
C PRO A 146 -6.90 4.72 5.05
N HIS A 147 -5.98 3.99 5.71
CA HIS A 147 -4.58 4.39 5.85
C HIS A 147 -3.73 3.91 4.66
N ALA A 148 -3.04 4.86 4.03
CA ALA A 148 -2.06 4.66 2.99
C ALA A 148 -0.71 5.24 3.40
N TYR A 149 0.38 4.81 2.78
CA TYR A 149 1.72 5.25 3.13
C TYR A 149 2.47 5.74 1.90
N SER A 150 3.08 6.91 2.01
CA SER A 150 4.06 7.40 1.06
C SER A 150 5.45 7.04 1.54
N ILE A 151 6.27 6.55 0.62
CA ILE A 151 7.63 6.09 0.91
C ILE A 151 8.60 6.99 0.15
N THR A 152 9.52 7.61 0.88
CA THR A 152 10.57 8.45 0.31
C THR A 152 11.94 7.94 0.72
N LEU A 153 12.82 7.72 -0.27
CA LEU A 153 14.22 7.42 -0.03
C LEU A 153 14.99 8.72 0.21
N VAL A 154 15.61 8.84 1.38
CA VAL A 154 16.38 10.01 1.79
C VAL A 154 17.86 9.61 1.89
N PRO A 155 18.79 10.34 1.24
CA PRO A 155 20.22 10.07 1.39
C PRO A 155 20.69 10.29 2.83
N GLU A 156 21.56 9.40 3.34
CA GLU A 156 22.31 9.62 4.59
C GLU A 156 23.38 10.70 4.46
#